data_AF-A0A6A6XTU5-F1
#
_entry.id   AF-A0A6A6XTU5-F1
#
_cell.length_a   1.000
_cell.length_b   1.000
_cell.length_c   1.000
_cell.angle_alpha   90.00
_cell.angle_beta   90.00
_cell.angle_gamma   90.00
#
_symmetry.space_group_name_H-M   'P 1'
#
loop_
_entity.id
_entity.type
_entity.pdbx_description
1 polymer ?
#
loop_
_entity_poly.entity_id
_entity_poly.type
_entity_poly.pdbx_seq_one_letter_code
_entity_poly.pdbx_strand_id
1 'polypeptide(L)'
;MPTWGKWNQKNNDHHGLKHEKVFYFDKTFIVKADPGQVRNGTTPVPGQHGAKGLFKYGINVAENTICYNITLSGVTGDYQSPALTATHIHQAAKGASGPPRLAFPNPTGPDHRRVSYGCLTGPFKTGVKNATTGLDTGDGFHVKQIVENPKGFFTDSHTVLFPLGAVRGQLGY
;
A
#
# COMPACT_ATOMS: atom_id res chain seq x y z
N MET A 1 -8.05 -1.51 -64.90
CA MET A 1 -8.79 -0.78 -63.83
C MET A 1 -8.48 -1.47 -62.50
N PRO A 2 -8.36 -0.74 -61.37
CA PRO A 2 -7.10 -0.61 -60.65
C PRO A 2 -7.01 -1.35 -59.29
N THR A 3 -5.75 -1.55 -58.90
CA THR A 3 -5.11 -1.34 -57.57
C THR A 3 -5.27 -2.29 -56.37
N TRP A 4 -4.10 -2.85 -55.98
CA TRP A 4 -3.39 -2.76 -54.68
C TRP A 4 -4.05 -3.18 -53.36
N GLY A 5 -3.30 -3.95 -52.54
CA GLY A 5 -3.54 -4.05 -51.10
C GLY A 5 -2.71 -5.10 -50.36
N LYS A 6 -1.46 -4.77 -50.03
CA LYS A 6 -0.52 -5.51 -49.16
C LYS A 6 -0.88 -5.37 -47.66
N TRP A 7 -0.62 -6.43 -46.87
CA TRP A 7 -0.26 -6.49 -45.43
C TRP A 7 -1.08 -5.69 -44.39
N ASN A 8 -1.51 -6.31 -43.28
CA ASN A 8 -0.73 -6.39 -42.03
C ASN A 8 -1.55 -6.92 -40.84
N GLN A 9 -0.85 -7.65 -39.96
CA GLN A 9 -1.17 -7.89 -38.55
C GLN A 9 -1.87 -6.68 -37.92
N LYS A 10 -3.10 -6.85 -37.43
CA LYS A 10 -3.63 -5.96 -36.39
C LYS A 10 -3.35 -6.61 -35.05
N ASN A 11 -2.27 -6.13 -34.45
CA ASN A 11 -1.95 -6.26 -33.05
C ASN A 11 -3.19 -5.97 -32.20
N ASN A 12 -3.45 -6.84 -31.22
CA ASN A 12 -4.38 -6.57 -30.14
C ASN A 12 -3.76 -5.52 -29.21
N ASP A 13 -3.74 -4.29 -29.69
CA ASP A 13 -3.34 -3.13 -28.91
C ASP A 13 -4.50 -2.78 -27.98
N HIS A 14 -4.44 -3.29 -26.75
CA HIS A 14 -5.34 -2.98 -25.63
C HIS A 14 -5.23 -1.52 -25.14
N HIS A 15 -4.96 -0.57 -26.04
CA HIS A 15 -4.78 0.86 -25.74
C HIS A 15 -6.10 1.66 -25.74
N GLY A 16 -7.22 1.06 -26.16
CA GLY A 16 -8.49 1.78 -26.41
C GLY A 16 -9.38 2.06 -25.20
N LEU A 17 -9.25 1.32 -24.09
CA LEU A 17 -10.22 1.41 -22.96
C LEU A 17 -9.83 2.41 -21.86
N LYS A 18 -8.70 3.12 -22.01
CA LYS A 18 -8.25 4.11 -21.02
C LYS A 18 -9.11 5.40 -21.00
N HIS A 19 -9.94 5.62 -22.02
CA HIS A 19 -10.65 6.90 -22.21
C HIS A 19 -12.09 6.95 -21.68
N GLU A 20 -12.64 5.86 -21.10
CA GLU A 20 -14.04 5.85 -20.61
C GLU A 20 -14.19 6.11 -19.11
N LYS A 21 -13.10 6.17 -18.34
CA LYS A 21 -13.16 6.46 -16.90
C LYS A 21 -12.39 7.73 -16.57
N VAL A 22 -13.09 8.73 -16.02
CA VAL A 22 -12.52 9.98 -15.49
C VAL A 22 -11.45 9.71 -14.42
N PHE A 23 -11.58 8.60 -13.70
CA PHE A 23 -10.55 8.07 -12.80
C PHE A 23 -10.23 6.62 -13.19
N TYR A 24 -9.00 6.39 -13.67
CA TYR A 24 -8.49 5.08 -14.04
C TYR A 24 -7.30 4.72 -13.14
N PHE A 25 -7.28 3.47 -12.67
CA PHE A 25 -6.14 2.85 -11.98
C PHE A 25 -5.76 1.58 -12.71
N ASP A 26 -4.46 1.36 -12.94
CA ASP A 26 -3.95 0.09 -13.48
C ASP A 26 -4.28 -1.09 -12.56
N LYS A 27 -4.28 -0.85 -11.24
CA LYS A 27 -4.67 -1.86 -10.25
C LYS A 27 -5.33 -1.22 -9.03
N THR A 28 -6.36 -1.84 -8.50
CA THR A 28 -6.97 -1.46 -7.21
C THR A 28 -6.85 -2.58 -6.18
N PHE A 29 -6.81 -2.21 -4.91
CA PHE A 29 -6.80 -3.12 -3.78
C PHE A 29 -7.80 -2.65 -2.72
N ILE A 30 -8.45 -3.60 -2.05
CA ILE A 30 -9.23 -3.36 -0.85
C ILE A 30 -8.73 -4.35 0.19
N VAL A 31 -8.04 -3.86 1.20
CA VAL A 31 -7.43 -4.68 2.26
C VAL A 31 -8.17 -4.44 3.55
N LYS A 32 -8.65 -5.53 4.15
CA LYS A 32 -9.19 -5.53 5.51
C LYS A 32 -8.05 -5.88 6.46
N ALA A 33 -7.73 -4.95 7.35
CA ALA A 33 -6.72 -5.14 8.37
C ALA A 33 -7.38 -5.40 9.73
N ASP A 34 -6.80 -6.29 10.49
CA ASP A 34 -7.29 -6.70 11.80
C ASP A 34 -6.14 -6.89 12.81
N PRO A 35 -6.44 -6.98 14.12
CA PRO A 35 -5.42 -7.07 15.16
C PRO A 35 -4.71 -8.43 15.24
N GLY A 36 -5.25 -9.48 14.62
CA GLY A 36 -4.72 -10.85 14.69
C GLY A 36 -3.59 -11.14 13.68
N GLN A 37 -3.36 -10.22 12.74
CA GLN A 37 -2.33 -10.39 11.71
C GLN A 37 -0.99 -9.75 12.07
N VAL A 38 -0.87 -9.08 13.22
CA VAL A 38 0.34 -8.37 13.65
C VAL A 38 1.47 -9.37 13.98
N ARG A 39 2.71 -9.04 13.62
CA ARG A 39 3.89 -9.92 13.74
C ARG A 39 5.12 -9.18 14.25
N ASN A 40 5.93 -9.87 15.04
CA ASN A 40 7.31 -9.51 15.34
C ASN A 40 8.24 -10.53 14.68
N GLY A 41 8.84 -10.17 13.54
CA GLY A 41 9.48 -11.15 12.67
C GLY A 41 8.44 -12.12 12.13
N THR A 42 8.50 -13.39 12.51
CA THR A 42 7.48 -14.40 12.18
C THR A 42 6.54 -14.72 13.34
N THR A 43 6.81 -14.19 14.54
CA THR A 43 6.05 -14.47 15.76
C THR A 43 4.76 -13.66 15.80
N PRO A 44 3.58 -14.28 15.96
CA PRO A 44 2.33 -13.58 16.24
C PRO A 44 2.41 -12.76 17.53
N VAL A 45 1.97 -11.51 17.46
CA VAL A 45 1.84 -10.61 18.61
C VAL A 45 0.46 -9.95 18.56
N PRO A 46 -0.09 -9.52 19.71
CA PRO A 46 -1.41 -8.89 19.72
C PRO A 46 -1.36 -7.49 19.07
N GLY A 47 -2.33 -7.21 18.19
CA GLY A 47 -2.72 -5.85 17.83
C GLY A 47 -3.76 -5.26 18.78
N GLN A 48 -4.31 -4.11 18.43
CA GLN A 48 -5.30 -3.41 19.25
C GLN A 48 -6.65 -4.12 19.22
N HIS A 49 -7.08 -4.68 20.34
CA HIS A 49 -8.36 -5.39 20.44
C HIS A 49 -9.54 -4.51 19.96
N GLY A 50 -10.39 -5.09 19.10
CA GLY A 50 -11.55 -4.39 18.52
C GLY A 50 -11.24 -3.46 17.35
N ALA A 51 -9.96 -3.14 17.10
CA ALA A 51 -9.57 -2.29 15.99
C ALA A 51 -9.77 -2.97 14.63
N LYS A 52 -10.11 -2.18 13.62
CA LYS A 52 -10.30 -2.61 12.22
C LYS A 52 -9.73 -1.56 11.29
N GLY A 53 -9.16 -2.00 10.18
CA GLY A 53 -8.73 -1.13 9.09
C GLY A 53 -9.35 -1.52 7.76
N LEU A 54 -9.72 -0.53 6.97
CA LEU A 54 -10.09 -0.67 5.56
C LEU A 54 -9.17 0.22 4.73
N PHE A 55 -8.25 -0.41 4.01
CA PHE A 55 -7.27 0.26 3.18
C PHE A 55 -7.64 0.04 1.72
N LYS A 56 -8.04 1.11 1.04
CA LYS A 56 -8.31 1.08 -0.40
C LYS A 56 -7.17 1.75 -1.12
N TYR A 57 -6.64 1.08 -2.13
CA TYR A 57 -5.56 1.60 -2.96
C TYR A 57 -5.94 1.59 -4.43
N GLY A 58 -5.47 2.58 -5.17
CA GLY A 58 -5.43 2.62 -6.61
C GLY A 58 -4.01 2.93 -7.07
N ILE A 59 -3.44 2.12 -7.96
CA ILE A 59 -2.07 2.23 -8.44
C ILE A 59 -2.08 2.57 -9.92
N ASN A 60 -1.23 3.53 -10.29
CA ASN A 60 -0.87 3.88 -11.66
C ASN A 60 0.63 3.64 -11.84
N VAL A 61 0.96 2.63 -12.66
CA VAL A 61 2.30 2.06 -12.75
C VAL A 61 3.23 2.99 -13.51
N ALA A 62 2.78 3.59 -14.62
CA ALA A 62 3.64 4.46 -15.43
C ALA A 62 4.04 5.73 -14.67
N GLU A 63 3.13 6.27 -13.86
CA GLU A 63 3.31 7.47 -13.06
C GLU A 63 4.04 7.21 -11.73
N ASN A 64 4.27 5.93 -11.40
CA ASN A 64 4.75 5.50 -10.08
C ASN A 64 3.91 6.11 -8.93
N THR A 65 2.58 6.09 -9.08
CA THR A 65 1.64 6.72 -8.17
C THR A 65 0.75 5.69 -7.48
N ILE A 66 0.52 5.89 -6.19
CA ILE A 66 -0.49 5.16 -5.41
C ILE A 66 -1.44 6.16 -4.72
N CYS A 67 -2.71 6.08 -5.08
CA CYS A 67 -3.79 6.76 -4.37
C CYS A 67 -4.39 5.86 -3.31
N TYR A 68 -4.81 6.45 -2.20
CA TYR A 68 -5.28 5.74 -1.02
C TYR A 68 -6.55 6.37 -0.45
N ASN A 69 -7.40 5.53 0.13
CA ASN A 69 -8.49 5.90 1.02
C ASN A 69 -8.50 4.88 2.17
N ILE A 70 -8.02 5.32 3.32
CA ILE A 70 -7.77 4.52 4.51
C ILE A 70 -8.78 4.94 5.56
N THR A 71 -9.47 3.97 6.14
CA THR A 71 -10.35 4.16 7.29
C THR A 71 -9.96 3.21 8.40
N LEU A 72 -9.73 3.72 9.60
CA LEU A 72 -9.50 2.94 10.81
C LEU A 72 -10.66 3.15 11.77
N SER A 73 -11.09 2.08 12.46
CA SER A 73 -12.14 2.12 13.47
C SER A 73 -11.66 1.34 14.69
N GLY A 74 -11.76 1.94 15.89
CA GLY A 74 -11.28 1.33 17.12
C GLY A 74 -9.75 1.38 17.30
N VAL A 75 -9.02 2.09 16.43
CA VAL A 75 -7.62 2.45 16.65
C VAL A 75 -7.61 3.72 17.50
N THR A 76 -7.00 3.65 18.68
CA THR A 76 -7.03 4.73 19.69
C THR A 76 -5.62 5.19 20.06
N GLY A 77 -5.52 6.35 20.71
CA GLY A 77 -4.25 6.91 21.16
C GLY A 77 -3.40 7.50 20.02
N ASP A 78 -2.22 7.96 20.40
CA ASP A 78 -1.34 8.68 19.49
C ASP A 78 -0.62 7.74 18.53
N TYR A 79 -0.38 8.23 17.32
CA TYR A 79 0.43 7.53 16.32
C TYR A 79 1.91 7.61 16.69
N GLN A 80 2.62 6.49 16.56
CA GLN A 80 4.07 6.43 16.76
C GLN A 80 4.69 5.42 15.80
N SER A 81 5.81 5.79 15.20
CA SER A 81 6.59 4.92 14.31
C SER A 81 8.03 5.43 14.21
N PRO A 82 9.02 4.56 13.98
CA PRO A 82 10.35 4.97 13.54
C PRO A 82 10.37 5.61 12.14
N ALA A 83 9.35 5.34 11.32
CA ALA A 83 9.17 5.95 10.01
C ALA A 83 8.57 7.37 10.12
N LEU A 84 8.52 8.10 9.00
CA LEU A 84 7.97 9.46 8.93
C LEU A 84 6.51 9.56 9.40
N THR A 85 5.75 8.50 9.21
CA THR A 85 4.38 8.33 9.69
C THR A 85 4.23 6.92 10.27
N ALA A 86 3.04 6.60 10.79
CA ALA A 86 2.74 5.34 11.44
C ALA A 86 1.70 4.51 10.66
N THR A 87 1.57 4.75 9.36
CA THR A 87 0.65 4.02 8.47
C THR A 87 1.37 3.71 7.18
N HIS A 88 1.46 2.42 6.82
CA HIS A 88 2.43 2.00 5.82
C HIS A 88 1.89 0.97 4.81
N ILE A 89 2.69 0.76 3.77
CA ILE A 89 2.79 -0.54 3.11
C ILE A 89 4.22 -1.06 3.33
N HIS A 90 4.33 -2.28 3.82
CA HIS A 90 5.56 -3.04 4.01
C HIS A 90 5.72 -4.13 2.95
N GLN A 91 6.97 -4.50 2.67
CA GLN A 91 7.32 -5.62 1.80
C GLN A 91 7.70 -6.85 2.62
N ALA A 92 6.78 -7.80 2.74
CA ALA A 92 7.03 -9.15 3.26
C ALA A 92 5.90 -10.11 2.88
N ALA A 93 6.21 -11.41 2.87
CA ALA A 93 5.23 -12.46 2.75
C ALA A 93 4.25 -12.47 3.95
N LYS A 94 3.09 -13.12 3.76
CA LYS A 94 2.10 -13.31 4.83
C LYS A 94 2.74 -13.99 6.04
N GLY A 95 2.53 -13.40 7.21
CA GLY A 95 3.04 -13.93 8.48
C GLY A 95 4.46 -13.50 8.83
N ALA A 96 5.13 -12.70 8.00
CA ALA A 96 6.47 -12.16 8.28
C ALA A 96 6.47 -10.63 8.33
N SER A 97 7.33 -10.03 9.16
CA SER A 97 7.64 -8.59 9.12
C SER A 97 8.65 -8.29 8.01
N GLY A 98 8.67 -7.05 7.54
CA GLY A 98 9.63 -6.55 6.55
C GLY A 98 9.72 -5.03 6.62
N PRO A 99 10.58 -4.39 5.82
CA PRO A 99 10.74 -2.94 5.86
C PRO A 99 9.52 -2.20 5.29
N PRO A 100 9.19 -0.99 5.79
CA PRO A 100 8.21 -0.14 5.14
C PRO A 100 8.76 0.31 3.77
N ARG A 101 7.92 0.31 2.75
CA ARG A 101 8.24 0.85 1.41
C ARG A 101 7.46 2.13 1.09
N LEU A 102 6.32 2.33 1.75
CA LEU A 102 5.49 3.52 1.65
C LEU A 102 5.07 3.98 3.05
N ALA A 103 5.12 5.29 3.29
CA ALA A 103 4.64 5.94 4.50
C ALA A 103 3.53 6.92 4.12
N PHE A 104 2.31 6.66 4.58
CA PHE A 104 1.12 7.48 4.30
C PHE A 104 0.83 8.44 5.45
N PRO A 105 0.27 9.64 5.21
CA PRO A 105 -0.28 10.48 6.26
C PRO A 105 -1.18 9.67 7.20
N ASN A 106 -0.97 9.81 8.51
CA ASN A 106 -1.73 9.08 9.51
C ASN A 106 -3.22 9.44 9.43
N PRO A 107 -4.15 8.46 9.48
CA PRO A 107 -5.58 8.75 9.53
C PRO A 107 -5.96 9.63 10.73
N THR A 108 -6.71 10.70 10.50
CA THR A 108 -7.15 11.64 11.54
C THR A 108 -8.66 11.54 11.75
N GLY A 109 -9.15 12.06 12.88
CA GLY A 109 -10.56 12.00 13.26
C GLY A 109 -10.77 11.23 14.57
N PRO A 110 -12.04 10.98 14.94
CA PRO A 110 -12.36 10.29 16.19
C PRO A 110 -11.98 8.81 16.14
N ASP A 111 -11.74 8.20 17.30
CA ASP A 111 -11.30 6.80 17.43
C ASP A 111 -12.22 5.77 16.77
N HIS A 112 -13.53 6.05 16.73
CA HIS A 112 -14.47 5.16 16.05
C HIS A 112 -14.36 5.24 14.52
N ARG A 113 -13.71 6.27 13.96
CA ARG A 113 -13.52 6.48 12.51
C ARG A 113 -12.42 7.51 12.21
N ARG A 114 -11.18 7.06 12.13
CA ARG A 114 -10.05 7.86 11.60
C ARG A 114 -9.92 7.66 10.10
N VAL A 115 -9.62 8.70 9.33
CA VAL A 115 -9.54 8.67 7.86
C VAL A 115 -8.28 9.34 7.31
N SER A 116 -7.72 8.77 6.24
CA SER A 116 -6.65 9.38 5.44
C SER A 116 -6.91 9.10 3.97
N TYR A 117 -6.77 10.11 3.11
CA TYR A 117 -6.94 9.94 1.67
C TYR A 117 -6.01 10.88 0.91
N GLY A 118 -5.62 10.47 -0.29
CA GLY A 118 -4.74 11.24 -1.15
C GLY A 118 -4.00 10.35 -2.13
N CYS A 119 -2.93 10.87 -2.72
CA CYS A 119 -2.02 10.10 -3.56
C CYS A 119 -0.57 10.41 -3.19
N LEU A 120 0.30 9.41 -3.31
CA LEU A 120 1.75 9.56 -3.26
C LEU A 120 2.31 9.22 -4.63
N THR A 121 3.25 10.02 -5.11
CA THR A 121 4.01 9.76 -6.33
C THR A 121 5.48 9.63 -5.97
N GLY A 122 6.15 8.64 -6.57
CA GLY A 122 7.58 8.44 -6.33
C GLY A 122 8.44 9.62 -6.78
N PRO A 123 9.70 9.73 -6.31
CA PRO A 123 10.38 8.81 -5.41
C PRO A 123 9.79 8.82 -3.98
N PHE A 124 9.72 7.63 -3.37
CA PHE A 124 9.13 7.48 -2.04
C PHE A 124 10.17 7.59 -0.94
N LYS A 125 9.72 8.03 0.24
CA LYS A 125 10.55 8.12 1.44
C LYS A 125 9.77 7.63 2.65
N THR A 126 10.44 6.83 3.46
CA THR A 126 9.87 6.24 4.68
C THR A 126 10.53 6.78 5.94
N GLY A 127 11.74 7.33 5.85
CA GLY A 127 12.53 7.82 6.99
C GLY A 127 13.32 6.72 7.70
N VAL A 128 13.04 5.45 7.43
CA VAL A 128 13.78 4.31 7.97
C VAL A 128 14.94 3.99 7.04
N LYS A 129 16.14 3.82 7.58
CA LYS A 129 17.32 3.42 6.80
C LYS A 129 17.50 1.91 6.83
N ASN A 130 17.83 1.32 5.69
CA ASN A 130 18.34 -0.04 5.62
C ASN A 130 19.74 -0.06 6.24
N ALA A 131 19.96 -0.92 7.24
CA ALA A 131 21.22 -0.98 7.97
C ALA A 131 22.41 -1.46 7.12
N THR A 132 22.16 -2.22 6.05
CA THR A 132 23.20 -2.76 5.16
C THR A 132 23.60 -1.75 4.08
N THR A 133 22.62 -1.08 3.46
CA THR A 133 22.91 -0.15 2.35
C THR A 133 23.01 1.32 2.78
N GLY A 134 22.50 1.68 3.96
CA GLY A 134 22.43 3.06 4.45
C GLY A 134 21.34 3.92 3.77
N LEU A 135 20.65 3.39 2.77
CA LEU A 135 19.60 4.06 2.00
C LEU A 135 18.25 4.01 2.73
N ASP A 136 17.35 4.95 2.40
CA ASP A 136 15.96 4.92 2.89
C ASP A 136 15.27 3.63 2.42
N THR A 137 14.40 3.03 3.23
CA THR A 137 13.68 1.83 2.83
C THR A 137 12.61 2.09 1.76
N GLY A 138 12.28 3.34 1.45
CA GLY A 138 11.52 3.73 0.26
C GLY A 138 12.38 3.97 -0.98
N ASP A 139 13.71 4.03 -0.84
CA ASP A 139 14.62 4.31 -1.94
C ASP A 139 14.56 3.22 -3.03
N GLY A 140 14.54 3.66 -4.27
CA GLY A 140 14.35 2.81 -5.46
C GLY A 140 13.03 2.03 -5.48
N PHE A 141 12.09 2.27 -4.57
CA PHE A 141 10.81 1.57 -4.58
C PHE A 141 9.93 2.05 -5.74
N HIS A 142 9.30 1.09 -6.40
CA HIS A 142 8.37 1.35 -7.48
C HIS A 142 7.07 0.57 -7.26
N VAL A 143 5.92 1.22 -7.41
CA VAL A 143 4.59 0.63 -7.14
C VAL A 143 4.28 -0.60 -8.01
N LYS A 144 4.94 -0.74 -9.16
CA LYS A 144 4.91 -1.94 -10.01
C LYS A 144 5.17 -3.22 -9.22
N GLN A 145 6.08 -3.19 -8.24
CA GLN A 145 6.41 -4.35 -7.40
C GLN A 145 5.17 -4.87 -6.63
N ILE A 146 4.29 -3.97 -6.18
CA ILE A 146 3.02 -4.33 -5.52
C ILE A 146 2.07 -5.00 -6.51
N VAL A 147 1.99 -4.48 -7.73
CA VAL A 147 1.11 -5.02 -8.78
C VAL A 147 1.56 -6.42 -9.22
N GLU A 148 2.87 -6.63 -9.36
CA GLU A 148 3.46 -7.91 -9.77
C GLU A 148 3.40 -8.98 -8.68
N ASN A 149 3.56 -8.60 -7.41
CA ASN A 149 3.51 -9.54 -6.29
C ASN A 149 2.75 -8.99 -5.07
N PRO A 150 1.42 -8.84 -5.14
CA PRO A 150 0.65 -8.26 -4.04
C PRO A 150 0.69 -9.11 -2.76
N LYS A 151 0.90 -10.42 -2.88
CA LYS A 151 1.07 -11.32 -1.73
C LYS A 151 2.39 -11.09 -0.98
N GLY A 152 3.34 -10.38 -1.57
CA GLY A 152 4.57 -9.93 -0.94
C GLY A 152 4.45 -8.59 -0.18
N PHE A 153 3.24 -8.03 -0.05
CA PHE A 153 3.03 -6.74 0.64
C PHE A 153 1.87 -6.78 1.62
N PHE A 154 2.03 -6.04 2.73
CA PHE A 154 0.99 -5.82 3.73
C PHE A 154 0.90 -4.35 4.10
N THR A 155 -0.24 -3.95 4.66
CA THR A 155 -0.45 -2.63 5.25
C THR A 155 -0.72 -2.75 6.73
N ASP A 156 -0.36 -1.71 7.48
CA ASP A 156 -0.58 -1.58 8.90
C ASP A 156 -0.74 -0.11 9.32
N SER A 157 -1.17 0.05 10.56
CA SER A 157 -1.05 1.30 11.30
C SER A 157 -0.60 1.03 12.73
N HIS A 158 0.22 1.91 13.30
CA HIS A 158 0.83 1.76 14.63
C HIS A 158 0.38 2.88 15.55
N THR A 159 0.32 2.60 16.85
CA THR A 159 0.09 3.61 17.89
C THR A 159 1.12 3.44 19.00
N VAL A 160 1.21 4.39 19.92
CA VAL A 160 2.14 4.32 21.07
C VAL A 160 1.96 3.00 21.85
N LEU A 161 0.71 2.56 22.05
CA LEU A 161 0.41 1.30 22.77
C LEU A 161 0.64 0.05 21.91
N PHE A 162 0.66 0.18 20.59
CA PHE A 162 0.83 -0.91 19.64
C PHE A 162 1.93 -0.59 18.62
N PRO A 163 3.19 -0.48 19.06
CA PRO A 163 4.31 -0.07 18.21
C PRO A 163 4.64 -1.11 17.13
N LEU A 164 4.27 -2.38 17.31
CA LEU A 164 4.39 -3.43 16.29
C LEU A 164 3.21 -3.46 15.30
N GLY A 165 2.15 -2.69 15.57
CA GLY A 165 0.96 -2.55 14.74
C GLY A 165 -0.32 -2.68 15.56
N ALA A 166 -1.21 -1.70 15.44
CA ALA A 166 -2.57 -1.78 15.97
C ALA A 166 -3.44 -2.70 15.09
N VAL A 167 -3.27 -2.62 13.77
CA VAL A 167 -3.93 -3.48 12.78
C VAL A 167 -2.96 -3.83 11.66
N ARG A 168 -3.15 -4.99 11.02
CA ARG A 168 -2.39 -5.41 9.84
C ARG A 168 -3.27 -6.18 8.84
N GLY A 169 -3.00 -6.03 7.55
CA GLY A 169 -3.67 -6.80 6.48
C GLY A 169 -2.79 -7.00 5.25
N GLN A 170 -2.84 -8.19 4.65
CA GLN A 170 -2.05 -8.54 3.46
C GLN A 170 -2.79 -8.17 2.15
N LEU A 171 -2.10 -7.64 1.13
CA LEU A 171 -2.73 -7.07 -0.08
C LEU A 171 -3.28 -8.10 -1.10
N GLY A 172 -2.84 -9.36 -1.04
CA GLY A 172 -3.10 -10.37 -2.08
C GLY A 172 -4.08 -11.48 -1.70
N TYR A 173 -5.09 -11.19 -0.88
CA TYR A 173 -6.08 -12.17 -0.39
C TYR A 173 -7.51 -11.63 -0.46
#